data_AF-A0A433ZX09-F1
#
_entry.id   AF-A0A433ZX09-F1
#
_cell.length_a   1.000
_cell.length_b   1.000
_cell.length_c   1.000
_cell.angle_alpha   90.00
_cell.angle_beta   90.00
_cell.angle_gamma   90.00
#
_symmetry.space_group_name_H-M   'P 1'
#
loop_
_entity.id
_entity.type
_entity.pdbx_description
1 polymer ?
#
loop_
_entity_poly.entity_id
_entity_poly.type
_entity_poly.pdbx_seq_one_letter_code
_entity_poly.pdbx_strand_id
1 'polypeptide(L)'
;MHELPLVIFTLFMQASVGCLVITLLCYFRLFGCTDARTAMKWVRVPLIVSFLLGCAGLLGSLFHMGNPFHMFYTMLHVSTSWMSREVWATAIYMALLFFSVALLLLKQKVNGFLLLLSAAAGLVYMYVMSALYANTLFNLWGGLFTYAGFFGTVLLTGGMIAGLLLLMALAVICVFAGEAVGRVVFFSLGT
;
A
#
# COMPACT_ATOMS: atom_id res chain seq x y z
N MET A 1 -24.27 -16.87 -1.12
CA MET A 1 -23.01 -16.36 -0.57
C MET A 1 -22.38 -15.55 -1.69
N HIS A 2 -22.21 -14.24 -1.53
CA HIS A 2 -21.42 -13.49 -2.49
C HIS A 2 -20.00 -13.45 -1.94
N GLU A 3 -19.13 -14.34 -2.42
CA GLU A 3 -17.71 -14.39 -2.04
C GLU A 3 -16.89 -13.26 -2.68
N LEU A 4 -17.45 -12.64 -3.71
CA LEU A 4 -16.84 -11.57 -4.52
C LEU A 4 -16.32 -10.36 -3.70
N PRO A 5 -17.09 -9.83 -2.73
CA PRO A 5 -16.63 -8.72 -1.88
C PRO A 5 -15.39 -9.08 -1.04
N LEU A 6 -15.30 -10.34 -0.58
CA LEU A 6 -14.13 -10.81 0.18
C LEU A 6 -12.90 -10.90 -0.73
N VAL A 7 -13.05 -11.41 -1.95
CA VAL A 7 -11.96 -11.46 -2.94
C VAL A 7 -11.49 -10.04 -3.28
N ILE A 8 -12.41 -9.11 -3.52
CA ILE A 8 -12.08 -7.69 -3.77
C ILE A 8 -11.30 -7.12 -2.59
N PHE A 9 -11.78 -7.32 -1.36
CA PHE A 9 -11.09 -6.88 -0.16
C PHE A 9 -9.64 -7.41 -0.12
N THR A 10 -9.46 -8.71 -0.33
CA THR A 10 -8.13 -9.35 -0.28
C THR A 10 -7.15 -8.78 -1.31
N LEU A 11 -7.57 -8.67 -2.57
CA LEU A 11 -6.70 -8.24 -3.66
C LEU A 11 -6.33 -6.76 -3.55
N PHE A 12 -7.28 -5.91 -3.17
CA PHE A 12 -7.03 -4.48 -3.01
C PHE A 12 -6.11 -4.19 -1.82
N MET A 13 -6.27 -4.91 -0.71
CA MET A 13 -5.38 -4.79 0.44
C MET A 13 -3.98 -5.33 0.14
N GLN A 14 -3.86 -6.46 -0.57
CA GLN A 14 -2.57 -6.98 -1.06
C GLN A 14 -1.87 -5.98 -2.00
N ALA A 15 -2.61 -5.40 -2.94
CA ALA A 15 -2.10 -4.37 -3.85
C ALA A 15 -1.65 -3.12 -3.10
N SER A 16 -2.43 -2.67 -2.11
CA SER A 16 -2.11 -1.52 -1.24
C SER A 16 -0.79 -1.75 -0.49
N VAL A 17 -0.65 -2.87 0.22
CA VAL A 17 0.56 -3.21 0.99
C VAL A 17 1.77 -3.33 0.08
N GLY A 18 1.63 -4.03 -1.04
CA GLY A 18 2.75 -4.24 -1.96
C GLY A 18 3.19 -2.94 -2.63
N CYS A 19 2.23 -2.07 -3.00
CA CYS A 19 2.56 -0.76 -3.57
C CYS A 19 3.34 0.10 -2.57
N LEU A 20 2.92 0.12 -1.30
CA LEU A 20 3.63 0.82 -0.23
C LEU A 20 5.04 0.26 -0.01
N VAL A 21 5.18 -1.06 0.11
CA VAL A 21 6.47 -1.73 0.38
C VAL A 21 7.47 -1.45 -0.73
N ILE A 22 7.08 -1.60 -1.99
CA ILE A 22 7.96 -1.32 -3.13
C ILE A 22 8.32 0.16 -3.21
N THR A 23 7.35 1.05 -2.95
CA THR A 23 7.60 2.50 -2.87
C THR A 23 8.61 2.84 -1.78
N LEU A 24 8.51 2.21 -0.61
CA LEU A 24 9.45 2.38 0.50
C LEU A 24 10.86 1.90 0.15
N LEU A 25 10.97 0.75 -0.51
CA LEU A 25 12.27 0.23 -0.96
C LEU A 25 12.92 1.19 -1.95
N CYS A 26 12.15 1.71 -2.91
CA CYS A 26 12.63 2.73 -3.85
C CYS A 26 13.00 4.03 -3.12
N TYR A 27 12.22 4.46 -2.13
CA TYR A 27 12.50 5.64 -1.32
C TYR A 27 13.89 5.57 -0.68
N PHE A 28 14.20 4.47 0.01
CA PHE A 28 15.50 4.32 0.67
C PHE A 28 16.65 4.02 -0.28
N ARG A 29 16.44 3.21 -1.32
CA ARG A 29 17.52 2.79 -2.24
C ARG A 29 17.92 3.86 -3.25
N LEU A 30 16.96 4.59 -3.80
CA LEU A 30 17.20 5.54 -4.89
C LEU A 30 17.39 6.96 -4.37
N PHE A 31 16.75 7.31 -3.25
CA PHE A 31 16.64 8.70 -2.80
C PHE A 31 17.28 8.97 -1.44
N GLY A 32 17.94 7.98 -0.82
CA GLY A 32 18.66 8.16 0.45
C GLY A 32 19.76 9.24 0.42
N CYS A 33 20.24 9.60 -0.78
CA CYS A 33 21.25 10.64 -1.00
C CYS A 33 20.75 11.84 -1.83
N THR A 34 19.46 11.90 -2.15
CA THR A 34 18.87 12.93 -3.04
C THR A 34 18.14 13.99 -2.21
N ASP A 35 18.01 15.21 -2.75
CA ASP A 35 17.21 16.27 -2.14
C ASP A 35 15.79 15.77 -1.79
N ALA A 36 15.36 16.02 -0.55
CA ALA A 36 14.10 15.55 0.01
C ALA A 36 12.89 15.98 -0.83
N ARG A 37 13.00 17.13 -1.50
CA ARG A 37 11.97 17.66 -2.39
C ARG A 37 11.81 16.81 -3.65
N THR A 38 12.91 16.31 -4.20
CA THR A 38 12.90 15.44 -5.37
C THR A 38 12.32 14.09 -4.97
N ALA A 39 12.83 13.46 -3.90
CA ALA A 39 12.34 12.18 -3.39
C ALA A 39 10.81 12.16 -3.20
N MET A 40 10.26 13.26 -2.67
CA MET A 40 8.81 13.42 -2.45
C MET A 40 8.00 13.38 -3.76
N LYS A 41 8.47 13.99 -4.85
CA LYS A 41 7.76 13.98 -6.13
C LYS A 41 7.55 12.57 -6.65
N TRP A 42 8.55 11.71 -6.45
CA TRP A 42 8.53 10.31 -6.87
C TRP A 42 7.56 9.44 -6.07
N VAL A 43 7.57 9.60 -4.75
CA VAL A 43 6.78 8.73 -3.86
C VAL A 43 5.36 9.23 -3.64
N ARG A 44 5.04 10.47 -4.02
CA ARG A 44 3.73 11.08 -3.77
C ARG A 44 2.58 10.29 -4.39
N VAL A 45 2.65 10.00 -5.68
CA VAL A 45 1.57 9.30 -6.39
C VAL A 45 1.44 7.85 -5.91
N PRO A 46 2.53 7.04 -5.82
CA PRO A 46 2.44 5.68 -5.29
C PRO A 46 1.85 5.60 -3.87
N LEU A 47 2.19 6.53 -2.96
CA LEU A 47 1.64 6.54 -1.59
C LEU A 47 0.14 6.84 -1.58
N ILE A 48 -0.31 7.81 -2.37
CA ILE A 48 -1.74 8.13 -2.49
C ILE A 48 -2.49 6.94 -3.08
N VAL A 49 -1.97 6.32 -4.15
CA VAL A 49 -2.61 5.14 -4.77
C VAL A 49 -2.65 3.98 -3.78
N SER A 50 -1.58 3.73 -3.02
CA SER A 50 -1.56 2.70 -1.98
C SER A 50 -2.69 2.90 -0.97
N PHE A 51 -2.90 4.14 -0.52
CA PHE A 51 -3.98 4.47 0.42
C PHE A 51 -5.37 4.30 -0.21
N LEU A 52 -5.57 4.78 -1.44
CA LEU A 52 -6.84 4.63 -2.15
C LEU A 52 -7.21 3.16 -2.40
N LEU A 53 -6.23 2.32 -2.73
CA LEU A 53 -6.43 0.87 -2.85
C LEU A 53 -6.88 0.26 -1.52
N GLY A 54 -6.25 0.65 -0.41
CA GLY A 54 -6.65 0.20 0.92
C GLY A 54 -8.07 0.63 1.29
N CYS A 55 -8.45 1.88 1.00
CA CYS A 55 -9.81 2.38 1.18
C CYS A 55 -10.83 1.59 0.33
N ALA A 56 -10.52 1.33 -0.93
CA ALA A 56 -11.38 0.53 -1.80
C ALA A 56 -11.56 -0.91 -1.30
N GLY A 57 -10.49 -1.53 -0.79
CA GLY A 57 -10.55 -2.82 -0.12
C GLY A 57 -11.49 -2.79 1.09
N LEU A 58 -11.29 -1.84 2.01
CA LEU A 58 -12.13 -1.66 3.19
C LEU A 58 -13.61 -1.45 2.84
N LEU A 59 -13.91 -0.65 1.81
CA LEU A 59 -15.28 -0.46 1.33
C LEU A 59 -15.89 -1.78 0.85
N GLY A 60 -15.11 -2.61 0.13
CA GLY A 60 -15.52 -3.96 -0.28
C GLY A 60 -15.89 -4.85 0.91
N SER A 61 -15.15 -4.77 2.01
CA SER A 61 -15.45 -5.50 3.26
C SER A 61 -16.79 -5.06 3.88
N LEU A 62 -17.08 -3.75 3.88
CA LEU A 62 -18.35 -3.23 4.42
C LEU A 62 -19.57 -3.69 3.63
N PHE A 63 -19.46 -3.82 2.30
CA PHE A 63 -20.55 -4.35 1.47
C PHE A 63 -20.84 -5.84 1.70
N HIS A 64 -19.93 -6.57 2.33
CA HIS A 64 -20.15 -7.96 2.72
C HIS A 64 -20.90 -8.07 4.07
N MET A 65 -20.69 -7.12 4.99
CA MET A 65 -21.22 -7.21 6.34
C MET A 65 -22.66 -6.70 6.37
N GLY A 66 -23.64 -7.59 6.55
CA GLY A 66 -25.06 -7.23 6.64
C GLY A 66 -25.39 -6.23 7.77
N ASN A 67 -24.55 -6.16 8.83
CA ASN A 67 -24.65 -5.13 9.87
C ASN A 67 -23.24 -4.63 10.28
N PRO A 68 -22.79 -3.45 9.82
CA PRO A 68 -21.45 -2.93 10.08
C PRO A 68 -21.21 -2.59 11.57
N PHE A 69 -22.27 -2.32 12.35
CA PHE A 69 -22.15 -2.01 13.78
C PHE A 69 -21.90 -3.26 14.64
N HIS A 70 -22.17 -4.47 14.13
CA HIS A 70 -21.88 -5.70 14.86
C HIS A 70 -20.38 -6.04 14.93
N MET A 71 -19.56 -5.42 14.06
CA MET A 71 -18.10 -5.60 14.04
C MET A 71 -17.45 -5.17 15.38
N PHE A 72 -18.01 -4.19 16.08
CA PHE A 72 -17.46 -3.75 17.37
C PHE A 72 -17.48 -4.84 18.43
N TYR A 73 -18.46 -5.76 18.38
CA TYR A 73 -18.52 -6.89 19.30
C TYR A 73 -17.49 -7.99 18.96
N THR A 74 -17.09 -8.13 17.69
CA THR A 74 -16.05 -9.09 17.27
C THR A 74 -14.62 -8.58 17.49
N MET A 75 -14.42 -7.27 17.70
CA MET A 75 -13.10 -6.70 18.04
C MET A 75 -12.61 -7.04 19.45
N LEU A 76 -13.48 -7.54 20.34
CA LEU A 76 -13.15 -7.77 21.75
C LEU A 76 -12.36 -9.07 22.00
N HIS A 77 -12.35 -9.99 21.04
CA HIS A 77 -11.75 -11.33 21.18
C HIS A 77 -10.47 -11.50 20.34
N VAL A 78 -9.53 -10.56 20.46
CA VAL A 78 -8.27 -10.52 19.68
C VAL A 78 -7.36 -11.72 19.94
N SER A 79 -7.39 -12.26 21.16
CA SER A 79 -6.54 -13.38 21.56
C SER A 79 -7.00 -14.71 20.95
N THR A 80 -8.30 -14.91 20.75
CA THR A 80 -8.87 -16.23 20.39
C THR A 80 -9.25 -16.36 18.92
N SER A 81 -9.54 -15.26 18.22
CA SER A 81 -10.02 -15.31 16.84
C SER A 81 -9.07 -14.63 15.85
N TRP A 82 -8.67 -15.35 14.80
CA TRP A 82 -7.91 -14.79 13.67
C TRP A 82 -8.65 -13.66 12.96
N MET A 83 -9.98 -13.72 12.89
CA MET A 83 -10.80 -12.65 12.32
C MET A 83 -10.69 -11.35 13.12
N SER A 84 -10.63 -11.44 14.45
CA SER A 84 -10.45 -10.25 15.29
C SER A 84 -9.06 -9.63 15.11
N ARG A 85 -8.02 -10.46 15.02
CA ARG A 85 -6.65 -10.01 14.72
C ARG A 85 -6.56 -9.31 13.36
N GLU A 86 -7.26 -9.82 12.36
CA GLU A 86 -7.29 -9.26 11.00
C GLU A 86 -7.88 -7.85 11.01
N VAL A 87 -9.02 -7.64 11.66
CA VAL A 87 -9.65 -6.32 11.81
C VAL A 87 -8.71 -5.31 12.47
N TRP A 88 -8.05 -5.70 13.57
CA TRP A 88 -7.10 -4.82 14.26
C TRP A 88 -5.85 -4.52 13.42
N ALA A 89 -5.28 -5.53 12.76
CA ALA A 89 -4.11 -5.35 11.91
C ALA A 89 -4.42 -4.45 10.71
N THR A 90 -5.60 -4.63 10.09
CA THR A 90 -6.13 -3.77 9.03
C THR A 90 -6.27 -2.33 9.50
N ALA A 91 -6.87 -2.11 10.67
CA ALA A 91 -7.06 -0.76 11.23
C ALA A 91 -5.72 -0.06 11.52
N ILE A 92 -4.77 -0.77 12.14
CA ILE A 92 -3.44 -0.23 12.44
C ILE A 92 -2.68 0.13 11.17
N TYR A 93 -2.66 -0.78 10.18
CA TYR A 93 -2.04 -0.54 8.88
C TYR A 93 -2.63 0.70 8.20
N MET A 94 -3.95 0.75 8.06
CA MET A 94 -4.63 1.84 7.37
C MET A 94 -4.50 3.18 8.10
N ALA A 95 -4.50 3.18 9.44
CA ALA A 95 -4.26 4.40 10.22
C ALA A 95 -2.84 4.94 10.00
N LEU A 96 -1.82 4.08 10.07
CA LEU A 96 -0.43 4.48 9.83
C LEU A 96 -0.23 5.00 8.40
N LEU A 97 -0.82 4.33 7.41
CA LEU A 97 -0.77 4.77 6.02
C LEU A 97 -1.51 6.09 5.82
N PHE A 98 -2.67 6.27 6.45
CA PHE A 98 -3.41 7.54 6.46
C PHE A 98 -2.54 8.67 7.02
N PHE A 99 -1.88 8.48 8.17
CA PHE A 99 -1.01 9.51 8.73
C PHE A 99 0.19 9.82 7.82
N SER A 100 0.77 8.81 7.16
CA SER A 100 1.82 9.01 6.15
C SER A 100 1.35 9.88 4.98
N VAL A 101 0.17 9.58 4.43
CA VAL A 101 -0.42 10.34 3.31
C VAL A 101 -0.90 11.73 3.75
N ALA A 102 -1.50 11.86 4.94
CA ALA A 102 -1.92 13.14 5.50
C ALA A 102 -0.72 14.06 5.72
N LEU A 103 0.39 13.56 6.26
CA LEU A 103 1.62 14.33 6.43
C LEU A 103 2.17 14.80 5.07
N LEU A 104 2.17 13.91 4.07
CA LEU A 104 2.55 14.21 2.70
C LEU A 104 1.67 15.31 2.09
N LEU A 105 0.35 15.23 2.23
CA LEU A 105 -0.58 16.19 1.61
C LEU A 105 -0.61 17.53 2.35
N LEU A 106 -0.68 17.53 3.68
CA LEU A 106 -0.86 18.72 4.50
C LEU A 106 0.44 19.47 4.77
N LYS A 107 1.55 18.76 4.94
CA LYS A 107 2.84 19.35 5.29
C LYS A 107 3.86 19.26 4.15
N GLN A 108 3.54 18.61 3.03
CA GLN A 108 4.49 18.36 1.94
C GLN A 108 5.79 17.80 2.50
N LYS A 109 5.67 16.77 3.37
CA LYS A 109 6.81 16.11 4.02
C LYS A 109 6.60 14.60 4.01
N VAL A 110 7.68 13.87 3.74
CA VAL A 110 7.72 12.42 3.83
C VAL A 110 8.54 12.05 5.06
N ASN A 111 7.94 11.32 6.00
CA ASN A 111 8.65 10.80 7.16
C ASN A 111 9.00 9.32 6.92
N GLY A 112 10.28 9.05 6.65
CA GLY A 112 10.76 7.69 6.37
C GLY A 112 10.50 6.70 7.52
N PHE A 113 10.55 7.16 8.78
CA PHE A 113 10.24 6.31 9.93
C PHE A 113 8.76 5.93 9.97
N LEU A 114 7.87 6.89 9.71
CA LEU A 114 6.43 6.61 9.66
C LEU A 114 6.07 5.68 8.50
N LEU A 115 6.70 5.87 7.33
CA LEU A 115 6.54 4.96 6.19
C LEU A 115 7.03 3.54 6.50
N LEU A 116 8.18 3.41 7.17
CA LEU A 116 8.70 2.12 7.62
C LEU A 116 7.71 1.43 8.57
N LEU A 117 7.13 2.19 9.52
CA LEU A 117 6.13 1.67 10.44
C LEU A 117 4.85 1.26 9.71
N SER A 118 4.37 2.05 8.74
CA SER A 118 3.23 1.70 7.88
C SER A 118 3.50 0.40 7.10
N ALA A 119 4.68 0.25 6.50
CA ALA A 119 5.04 -0.94 5.74
C ALA A 119 5.16 -2.18 6.64
N ALA A 120 5.79 -2.05 7.80
CA ALA A 120 5.88 -3.13 8.79
C ALA A 120 4.48 -3.59 9.24
N ALA A 121 3.59 -2.63 9.55
CA ALA A 121 2.20 -2.94 9.90
C ALA A 121 1.46 -3.64 8.75
N GLY A 122 1.69 -3.24 7.51
CA GLY A 122 1.12 -3.88 6.32
C GLY A 122 1.59 -5.32 6.13
N LEU A 123 2.87 -5.61 6.37
CA LEU A 123 3.41 -6.98 6.32
C LEU A 123 2.87 -7.85 7.45
N VAL A 124 2.75 -7.31 8.67
CA VAL A 124 2.11 -8.01 9.80
C VAL A 124 0.64 -8.30 9.47
N TYR A 125 -0.08 -7.32 8.93
CA TYR A 125 -1.44 -7.51 8.46
C TYR A 125 -1.53 -8.63 7.41
N MET A 126 -0.64 -8.67 6.43
CA MET A 126 -0.62 -9.74 5.42
C MET A 126 -0.38 -11.13 6.03
N TYR A 127 0.49 -11.22 7.04
CA TYR A 127 0.68 -12.45 7.80
C TYR A 127 -0.60 -12.86 8.54
N VAL A 128 -1.26 -11.93 9.23
CA VAL A 128 -2.51 -12.21 9.95
C VAL A 128 -3.61 -12.66 8.98
N MET A 129 -3.72 -12.00 7.83
CA MET A 129 -4.69 -12.33 6.80
C MET A 129 -4.44 -13.72 6.21
N SER A 130 -3.21 -14.04 5.84
CA SER A 130 -2.85 -15.39 5.35
C SER A 130 -3.04 -16.47 6.42
N ALA A 131 -2.77 -16.16 7.69
CA ALA A 131 -3.03 -17.07 8.80
C ALA A 131 -4.52 -17.33 9.03
N LEU A 132 -5.38 -16.32 8.82
CA LEU A 132 -6.84 -16.48 8.88
C LEU A 132 -7.30 -17.58 7.92
N TYR A 133 -6.74 -17.61 6.71
CA TYR A 133 -7.03 -18.63 5.70
C TYR A 133 -6.36 -19.98 5.99
N ALA A 134 -5.11 -19.96 6.47
CA ALA A 134 -4.35 -21.17 6.77
C ALA A 134 -4.89 -21.98 7.95
N ASN A 135 -5.67 -21.34 8.83
CA ASN A 135 -6.29 -21.98 10.00
C ASN A 135 -7.80 -22.26 9.78
N THR A 136 -8.27 -22.29 8.53
CA THR A 136 -9.63 -22.69 8.21
C THR A 136 -9.78 -24.21 8.17
N LEU A 137 -11.03 -24.69 8.17
CA LEU A 137 -11.36 -26.13 8.05
C LEU A 137 -11.03 -26.70 6.65
N PHE A 138 -10.66 -25.86 5.67
CA PHE A 138 -10.36 -26.29 4.31
C PHE A 138 -8.89 -26.67 4.18
N ASN A 139 -8.61 -27.98 4.12
CA ASN A 139 -7.25 -28.53 4.04
C ASN A 139 -6.40 -27.99 2.86
N LEU A 140 -7.02 -27.58 1.75
CA LEU A 140 -6.32 -27.01 0.59
C LEU A 140 -5.63 -25.67 0.89
N TRP A 141 -6.09 -24.97 1.92
CA TRP A 141 -5.59 -23.66 2.32
C TRP A 141 -4.59 -23.79 3.47
N GLY A 142 -4.29 -25.01 3.93
CA GLY A 142 -3.36 -25.26 5.02
C GLY A 142 -1.88 -25.11 4.63
N GLY A 143 -1.07 -24.70 5.60
CA GLY A 143 0.40 -24.75 5.50
C GLY A 143 1.04 -23.56 4.78
N LEU A 144 2.35 -23.69 4.48
CA LEU A 144 3.19 -22.61 3.96
C LEU A 144 2.78 -22.09 2.59
N PHE A 145 2.08 -22.90 1.78
CA PHE A 145 1.64 -22.53 0.45
C PHE A 145 0.71 -21.30 0.46
N THR A 146 -0.20 -21.21 1.43
CA THR A 146 -1.12 -20.07 1.56
C THR A 146 -0.39 -18.79 1.93
N TYR A 147 0.57 -18.86 2.87
CA TYR A 147 1.41 -17.71 3.18
C TYR A 147 2.19 -17.25 1.95
N ALA A 148 2.86 -18.17 1.26
CA ALA A 148 3.62 -17.87 0.05
C ALA A 148 2.74 -17.28 -1.06
N GLY A 149 1.53 -17.80 -1.25
CA GLY A 149 0.55 -17.28 -2.21
C GLY A 149 0.18 -15.83 -1.91
N PHE A 150 -0.17 -15.52 -0.65
CA PHE A 150 -0.56 -14.17 -0.25
C PHE A 150 0.59 -13.16 -0.41
N PHE A 151 1.79 -13.48 0.09
CA PHE A 151 2.95 -12.61 -0.09
C PHE A 151 3.40 -12.52 -1.56
N GLY A 152 3.23 -13.60 -2.34
CA GLY A 152 3.43 -13.60 -3.78
C GLY A 152 2.49 -12.61 -4.47
N THR A 153 1.21 -12.60 -4.11
CA THR A 153 0.25 -11.63 -4.65
C THR A 153 0.62 -10.20 -4.26
N VAL A 154 1.02 -9.94 -3.01
CA VAL A 154 1.52 -8.62 -2.59
C VAL A 154 2.65 -8.12 -3.49
N LEU A 155 3.65 -8.97 -3.75
CA LEU A 155 4.79 -8.62 -4.60
C LEU A 155 4.37 -8.41 -6.06
N LEU A 156 3.53 -9.27 -6.60
CA LEU A 156 3.11 -9.21 -8.00
C LEU A 156 2.16 -8.04 -8.26
N THR A 157 1.03 -7.96 -7.56
CA THR A 157 0.02 -6.92 -7.82
C THR A 157 0.49 -5.56 -7.33
N GLY A 158 0.97 -5.48 -6.10
CA GLY A 158 1.47 -4.23 -5.53
C GLY A 158 2.77 -3.77 -6.19
N GLY A 159 3.66 -4.69 -6.53
CA GLY A 159 4.89 -4.36 -7.25
C GLY A 159 4.65 -3.92 -8.69
N MET A 160 3.71 -4.54 -9.41
CA MET A 160 3.33 -4.08 -10.75
C MET A 160 2.74 -2.66 -10.71
N ILE A 161 1.85 -2.38 -9.76
CA ILE A 161 1.26 -1.03 -9.60
C ILE A 161 2.33 -0.01 -9.22
N ALA A 162 3.16 -0.29 -8.20
CA ALA A 162 4.23 0.63 -7.81
C ALA A 162 5.23 0.85 -8.95
N GLY A 163 5.64 -0.21 -9.66
CA GLY A 163 6.55 -0.13 -10.79
C GLY A 163 6.02 0.78 -11.90
N LEU A 164 4.76 0.61 -12.30
CA LEU A 164 4.10 1.45 -13.29
C LEU A 164 4.05 2.92 -12.85
N LEU A 165 3.69 3.19 -11.60
CA LEU A 165 3.59 4.56 -11.07
C LEU A 165 4.96 5.25 -10.96
N LEU A 166 5.99 4.50 -10.55
CA LEU A 166 7.36 5.00 -10.47
C LEU A 166 7.95 5.26 -11.86
N LEU A 167 7.68 4.40 -12.84
CA LEU A 167 8.07 4.62 -14.24
C LEU A 167 7.36 5.83 -14.85
N MET A 168 6.07 6.02 -14.56
CA MET A 168 5.32 7.21 -14.96
C MET A 168 5.92 8.48 -14.35
N ALA A 169 6.29 8.45 -13.07
CA ALA A 169 6.97 9.56 -12.42
C ALA A 169 8.33 9.88 -13.10
N LEU A 170 9.08 8.85 -13.50
CA LEU A 170 10.35 9.01 -14.24
C LEU A 170 10.12 9.67 -15.59
N ALA A 171 9.16 9.16 -16.38
CA ALA A 171 8.86 9.70 -17.69
C ALA A 171 8.48 11.18 -17.62
N VAL A 172 7.61 11.55 -16.67
CA VAL A 172 7.19 12.93 -16.46
C VAL A 172 8.38 13.83 -16.11
N ILE A 173 9.26 13.39 -15.21
CA ILE A 173 10.44 14.17 -14.80
C ILE A 173 11.42 14.34 -15.97
N CYS A 174 11.67 13.28 -16.75
CA CYS A 174 12.57 13.34 -17.91
C CYS A 174 12.03 14.27 -19.01
N VAL A 175 10.73 14.25 -19.28
CA VAL A 175 10.09 15.15 -20.27
C VAL A 175 10.26 16.61 -19.83
N PHE A 176 9.93 16.94 -18.58
CA PHE A 176 10.10 18.30 -18.08
C PHE A 176 11.57 18.74 -18.02
N ALA A 177 12.50 17.83 -17.71
CA ALA A 177 13.92 18.13 -17.75
C ALA A 177 14.39 18.42 -19.19
N GLY A 178 13.94 17.63 -20.16
CA GLY A 178 14.23 17.83 -21.59
C GLY A 178 13.69 19.16 -22.12
N GLU A 179 12.45 19.53 -21.77
CA GLU A 179 11.88 20.83 -22.14
C GLU A 179 12.64 22.00 -21.49
N ALA A 180 13.05 21.88 -20.23
CA ALA A 180 13.80 22.92 -19.54
C ALA A 180 15.17 23.15 -20.19
N VAL A 181 15.88 22.07 -20.55
CA VAL A 181 17.15 22.16 -21.29
C VAL A 181 16.94 22.77 -22.67
N GLY A 182 15.89 22.36 -23.39
CA GLY A 182 15.56 22.92 -24.71
C GLY A 182 15.30 24.43 -24.67
N ARG A 183 14.59 24.92 -23.65
CA ARG A 183 14.34 26.37 -23.47
C ARG A 183 15.62 27.15 -23.17
N VAL A 184 16.52 26.60 -22.36
CA VAL A 184 17.81 27.25 -22.04
C VAL A 184 18.71 27.32 -23.27
N VAL A 185 18.78 26.23 -24.05
CA VAL A 185 19.57 26.19 -25.30
C VAL A 185 19.00 27.17 -26.33
N PHE A 186 17.67 27.23 -26.49
CA PHE A 186 17.04 28.17 -27.41
C PHE A 186 17.29 29.64 -27.02
N PHE A 187 17.27 29.96 -25.72
CA PHE A 187 17.57 31.30 -25.23
C PHE A 187 19.05 31.67 -25.40
N SER A 188 19.96 30.70 -25.32
CA SER A 188 21.40 30.91 -25.48
C SER A 188 21.86 31.02 -26.95
N LEU A 189 21.06 30.54 -27.91
CA LEU A 189 21.36 30.61 -29.34
C LEU A 189 20.62 31.75 -30.06
N GLY A 190 19.70 32.43 -29.37
CA GLY A 190 18.85 33.51 -29.90
C GLY A 190 19.37 34.93 -29.68
N THR A 191 20.64 35.10 -29.26
CA THR A 191 21.35 36.39 -29.12
C THR A 191 22.60 36.39 -29.97
#